data_AF-A0A7K3IWZ2-F1
#
_entry.id   AF-A0A7K3IWZ2-F1
#
_cell.length_a   1.000
_cell.length_b   1.000
_cell.length_c   1.000
_cell.angle_alpha   90.00
_cell.angle_beta   90.00
_cell.angle_gamma   90.00
#
_symmetry.space_group_name_H-M   'P 1'
#
loop_
_entity.id
_entity.type
_entity.pdbx_description
1 polymer ?
#
loop_
_entity_poly.entity_id
_entity_poly.type
_entity_poly.pdbx_seq_one_letter_code
_entity_poly.pdbx_strand_id
1 'polypeptide(L)'
;MKQLFYGKYFFVLPAISIILIVSGCAQSEEVGQCLTGHTYGFFGGLWHGFIATFDFISMLFNNKITMYAQNNNGGLYALGFLLGSGGWGFFGGKGIKKVQHTRVNINSQKFDNAEIID
;
A
#
# COMPACT_ATOMS: atom_id res chain seq x y z
N MET A 1 29.00 18.46 -21.59
CA MET A 1 28.13 17.54 -22.36
C MET A 1 27.56 16.37 -21.52
N LYS A 2 27.25 16.55 -20.23
CA LYS A 2 26.62 15.50 -19.39
C LYS A 2 25.14 15.76 -19.07
N GLN A 3 24.67 17.00 -19.27
CA GLN A 3 23.32 17.44 -18.94
C GLN A 3 22.25 17.02 -19.97
N LEU A 4 22.65 16.68 -21.21
CA LEU A 4 21.69 16.31 -22.28
C LEU A 4 21.23 14.84 -22.22
N PHE A 5 21.97 13.96 -21.54
CA PHE A 5 21.64 12.53 -21.47
C PHE A 5 20.55 12.24 -20.42
N TYR A 6 20.44 13.03 -19.35
CA TYR A 6 19.46 12.80 -18.29
C TYR A 6 18.00 13.01 -18.75
N GLY A 7 17.77 13.98 -19.65
CA GLY A 7 16.43 14.25 -20.19
C GLY A 7 15.88 13.16 -21.12
N LYS A 8 16.76 12.40 -21.80
CA LYS A 8 16.33 11.34 -22.73
C LYS A 8 15.97 10.03 -21.99
N TYR A 9 16.65 9.71 -20.90
CA TYR A 9 16.37 8.52 -20.08
C TYR A 9 15.30 8.73 -19.01
N PHE A 10 14.94 9.99 -18.70
CA PHE A 10 13.91 10.34 -17.72
C PHE A 10 12.56 9.68 -18.02
N PHE A 11 12.18 9.56 -19.30
CA PHE A 11 10.96 8.87 -19.73
C PHE A 11 11.15 7.39 -20.04
N VAL A 12 12.39 6.93 -20.23
CA VAL A 12 12.70 5.53 -20.60
C VAL A 12 12.54 4.59 -19.40
N LEU A 13 13.03 4.98 -18.22
CA LEU A 13 12.86 4.21 -16.99
C LEU A 13 11.39 3.96 -16.59
N PRO A 14 10.51 4.97 -16.53
CA PRO A 14 9.10 4.73 -16.23
C PRO A 14 8.39 3.95 -17.35
N ALA A 15 8.74 4.17 -18.62
CA ALA A 15 8.18 3.40 -19.73
C ALA A 15 8.53 1.90 -19.63
N ILE A 16 9.79 1.56 -19.31
CA ILE A 16 10.21 0.17 -19.08
C ILE A 16 9.48 -0.43 -17.87
N SER A 17 9.34 0.33 -16.77
CA SER A 17 8.59 -0.12 -15.59
C SER A 17 7.12 -0.42 -15.92
N ILE A 18 6.46 0.42 -16.73
CA ILE A 18 5.07 0.21 -17.14
C ILE A 18 4.95 -1.03 -18.03
N ILE A 19 5.87 -1.21 -18.99
CA ILE A 19 5.88 -2.39 -19.87
C ILE A 19 6.03 -3.68 -19.05
N LEU A 20 6.88 -3.68 -18.03
CA LEU A 20 7.06 -4.83 -17.13
C LEU A 20 5.83 -5.11 -16.25
N ILE A 21 5.10 -4.08 -15.83
CA ILE A 21 3.87 -4.27 -15.03
C ILE A 21 2.71 -4.79 -15.89
N VAL A 22 2.61 -4.35 -17.15
CA VAL A 22 1.50 -4.71 -18.05
C VAL A 22 1.69 -6.09 -18.70
N SER A 23 2.89 -6.68 -18.66
CA SER A 23 3.13 -8.02 -19.22
C SER A 23 2.52 -9.18 -18.42
N GLY A 24 1.90 -8.93 -17.26
CA GLY A 24 1.25 -9.96 -16.46
C GLY A 24 -0.05 -10.47 -17.09
N CYS A 25 -0.16 -11.78 -17.32
CA CYS A 25 -1.42 -12.43 -17.70
C CYS A 25 -2.20 -12.83 -16.45
N ALA A 26 -3.42 -12.31 -16.27
CA ALA A 26 -4.29 -12.60 -15.14
C ALA A 26 -5.30 -13.73 -15.47
N GLN A 27 -4.80 -14.87 -15.93
CA GLN A 27 -5.64 -16.02 -16.27
C GLN A 27 -6.23 -16.64 -14.99
N SER A 28 -7.55 -16.83 -14.95
CA SER A 28 -8.22 -17.56 -13.87
C SER A 28 -8.39 -19.03 -14.21
N GLU A 29 -8.16 -19.91 -13.24
CA GLU A 29 -8.43 -21.34 -13.36
C GLU A 29 -9.93 -21.65 -13.14
N GLU A 30 -10.51 -22.47 -14.01
CA GLU A 30 -11.92 -22.87 -13.91
C GLU A 30 -12.11 -23.97 -12.86
N VAL A 31 -12.38 -23.56 -11.61
CA VAL A 31 -12.64 -24.47 -10.48
C VAL A 31 -14.14 -24.67 -10.18
N GLY A 32 -15.02 -24.19 -11.07
CA GLY A 32 -16.48 -24.18 -10.91
C GLY A 32 -17.09 -25.51 -10.45
N GLN A 33 -16.63 -26.62 -11.05
CA GLN A 33 -17.18 -27.96 -10.80
C GLN A 33 -16.74 -28.56 -9.46
N CYS A 34 -15.66 -28.05 -8.86
CA CYS A 34 -15.13 -28.53 -7.59
C CYS A 34 -15.70 -27.78 -6.38
N LEU A 35 -16.44 -26.70 -6.61
CA LEU A 35 -16.98 -25.84 -5.57
C LEU A 35 -18.34 -26.37 -5.10
N THR A 36 -18.45 -26.64 -3.81
CA THR A 36 -19.70 -27.08 -3.18
C THR A 36 -20.06 -26.18 -2.00
N GLY A 37 -21.35 -26.04 -1.70
CA GLY A 37 -21.84 -25.32 -0.52
C GLY A 37 -22.19 -23.86 -0.78
N HIS A 38 -22.13 -23.05 0.28
CA HIS A 38 -22.58 -21.65 0.28
C HIS A 38 -21.67 -20.73 -0.54
N THR A 39 -22.27 -19.93 -1.42
CA THR A 39 -21.57 -18.92 -2.23
C THR A 39 -21.59 -17.56 -1.52
N TYR A 40 -20.41 -17.00 -1.25
CA TYR A 40 -20.29 -15.70 -0.58
C TYR A 40 -20.44 -14.53 -1.58
N GLY A 41 -21.26 -13.55 -1.19
CA GLY A 41 -21.47 -12.30 -1.93
C GLY A 41 -20.78 -11.10 -1.27
N PHE A 42 -21.25 -9.89 -1.58
CA PHE A 42 -20.68 -8.63 -1.08
C PHE A 42 -20.48 -8.59 0.45
N PHE A 43 -21.52 -8.89 1.23
CA PHE A 43 -21.44 -8.84 2.70
C PHE A 43 -20.49 -9.88 3.28
N GLY A 44 -20.40 -11.06 2.66
CA GLY A 44 -19.41 -12.07 3.01
C GLY A 44 -17.99 -11.57 2.75
N GLY A 45 -17.79 -10.89 1.60
CA GLY A 45 -16.55 -10.22 1.28
C GLY A 45 -16.20 -9.16 2.31
N LEU A 46 -17.14 -8.29 2.68
CA LEU A 46 -16.94 -7.24 3.67
C LEU A 46 -16.49 -7.79 5.03
N TRP A 47 -17.13 -8.88 5.48
CA TRP A 47 -16.76 -9.55 6.72
C TRP A 47 -15.37 -10.19 6.65
N HIS A 48 -15.09 -10.98 5.62
CA HIS A 48 -13.78 -11.61 5.43
C HIS A 48 -12.67 -10.56 5.27
N GLY A 49 -12.96 -9.42 4.64
CA GLY A 49 -12.06 -8.28 4.56
C GLY A 49 -11.72 -7.73 5.95
N PHE A 50 -12.70 -7.58 6.83
CA PHE A 50 -12.49 -7.03 8.19
C PHE A 50 -11.59 -7.91 9.06
N ILE A 51 -11.72 -9.24 8.93
CA ILE A 51 -10.91 -10.21 9.67
C ILE A 51 -9.66 -10.68 8.91
N ALA A 52 -9.40 -10.12 7.73
CA ALA A 52 -8.37 -10.55 6.79
C ALA A 52 -6.97 -10.72 7.41
N THR A 53 -6.58 -9.83 8.33
CA THR A 53 -5.28 -9.92 9.03
C THR A 53 -5.19 -11.16 9.91
N PHE A 54 -6.26 -11.49 10.64
CA PHE A 54 -6.31 -12.68 11.49
C PHE A 54 -6.40 -13.96 10.66
N ASP A 55 -7.17 -13.94 9.56
CA ASP A 55 -7.26 -15.06 8.64
C ASP A 55 -5.92 -15.35 7.96
N PHE A 56 -5.19 -14.31 7.56
CA PHE A 56 -3.84 -14.46 7.00
C PHE A 56 -2.88 -15.11 8.01
N ILE A 57 -2.86 -14.64 9.25
CA ILE A 57 -2.03 -15.25 10.30
C ILE A 57 -2.42 -16.72 10.51
N SER A 58 -3.71 -17.03 10.54
CA SER A 58 -4.20 -18.39 10.74
C SER A 58 -3.86 -19.33 9.58
N MET A 59 -3.92 -18.82 8.34
CA MET A 59 -3.58 -19.55 7.12
C MET A 59 -2.11 -19.97 7.06
N LEU A 60 -1.19 -19.23 7.72
CA LEU A 60 0.22 -19.62 7.80
C LEU A 60 0.44 -20.91 8.61
N PHE A 61 -0.46 -21.23 9.54
CA PHE A 61 -0.35 -22.42 10.39
C PHE A 61 -1.33 -23.54 10.00
N ASN A 62 -2.37 -23.23 9.23
CA ASN A 62 -3.41 -24.20 8.87
C ASN A 62 -3.86 -24.05 7.41
N ASN A 63 -3.53 -25.06 6.61
CA ASN A 63 -3.88 -25.12 5.17
C ASN A 63 -5.39 -25.26 4.89
N LYS A 64 -6.22 -25.46 5.91
CA LYS A 64 -7.69 -25.52 5.76
C LYS A 64 -8.36 -24.14 5.81
N ILE A 65 -7.63 -23.10 6.23
CA ILE A 65 -8.15 -21.75 6.37
C ILE A 65 -7.68 -20.96 5.15
N THR A 66 -8.61 -20.31 4.46
CA THR A 66 -8.29 -19.42 3.35
C THR A 66 -8.77 -18.02 3.67
N MET A 67 -7.92 -17.03 3.42
CA MET A 67 -8.26 -15.61 3.60
C MET A 67 -9.37 -15.16 2.65
N TYR A 68 -9.44 -15.76 1.46
CA TYR A 68 -10.42 -15.44 0.43
C TYR A 68 -11.33 -16.65 0.19
N ALA A 69 -12.65 -16.42 0.15
CA ALA A 69 -13.60 -17.50 -0.06
C ALA A 69 -13.43 -18.08 -1.47
N GLN A 70 -13.20 -19.39 -1.57
CA GLN A 70 -13.12 -20.07 -2.87
C GLN A 70 -14.46 -20.04 -3.63
N ASN A 71 -15.57 -20.26 -2.93
CA ASN A 71 -16.93 -20.20 -3.49
C ASN A 71 -17.52 -18.80 -3.28
N ASN A 72 -17.34 -17.92 -4.26
CA ASN A 72 -17.81 -16.54 -4.22
C ASN A 72 -18.45 -16.12 -5.56
N ASN A 73 -19.21 -15.02 -5.56
CA ASN A 73 -19.88 -14.49 -6.75
C ASN A 73 -19.01 -13.54 -7.61
N GLY A 74 -17.68 -13.61 -7.45
CA GLY A 74 -16.70 -12.82 -8.18
C GLY A 74 -16.59 -11.37 -7.69
N GLY A 75 -16.86 -10.43 -8.58
CA GLY A 75 -16.54 -9.01 -8.39
C GLY A 75 -17.21 -8.34 -7.19
N LEU A 76 -18.44 -8.72 -6.85
CA LEU A 76 -19.15 -8.13 -5.70
C LEU A 76 -18.54 -8.55 -4.37
N TYR A 77 -18.18 -9.83 -4.23
CA TYR A 77 -17.43 -10.31 -3.08
C TYR A 77 -16.05 -9.63 -3.00
N ALA A 78 -15.33 -9.53 -4.12
CA ALA A 78 -14.02 -8.88 -4.19
C ALA A 78 -14.09 -7.41 -3.73
N LEU A 79 -15.11 -6.67 -4.17
CA LEU A 79 -15.35 -5.29 -3.77
C LEU A 79 -15.65 -5.16 -2.27
N GLY A 80 -16.46 -6.08 -1.72
CA GLY A 80 -16.70 -6.15 -0.28
C GLY A 80 -15.41 -6.40 0.50
N PHE A 81 -14.61 -7.38 0.07
CA PHE A 81 -13.32 -7.71 0.69
C PHE A 81 -12.33 -6.54 0.68
N LEU A 82 -12.24 -5.84 -0.45
CA LEU A 82 -11.38 -4.66 -0.58
C LEU A 82 -11.79 -3.53 0.37
N LEU A 83 -13.09 -3.30 0.54
CA LEU A 83 -13.62 -2.32 1.49
C LEU A 83 -13.37 -2.75 2.94
N GLY A 84 -13.66 -4.02 3.26
CA GLY A 84 -13.54 -4.56 4.61
C GLY A 84 -12.10 -4.58 5.13
N SER A 85 -11.13 -4.89 4.26
CA SER A 85 -9.71 -4.93 4.59
C SER A 85 -9.06 -3.57 4.79
N GLY A 86 -9.78 -2.46 4.52
CA GLY A 86 -9.22 -1.12 4.62
C GLY A 86 -8.18 -0.79 3.54
N GLY A 87 -8.08 -1.60 2.49
CA GLY A 87 -7.06 -1.51 1.43
C GLY A 87 -7.05 -0.21 0.62
N TRP A 88 -8.07 0.65 0.78
CA TRP A 88 -8.14 1.97 0.15
C TRP A 88 -7.54 3.13 0.96
N GLY A 89 -6.85 2.86 2.07
CA GLY A 89 -6.18 3.91 2.85
C GLY A 89 -7.14 4.79 3.67
N PHE A 90 -8.44 4.49 3.70
CA PHE A 90 -9.41 5.19 4.54
C PHE A 90 -9.12 5.00 6.04
N PHE A 91 -8.48 3.88 6.42
CA PHE A 91 -7.99 3.60 7.77
C PHE A 91 -6.47 3.82 7.95
N GLY A 92 -5.73 4.08 6.86
CA GLY A 92 -4.26 4.12 6.86
C GLY A 92 -3.61 5.50 6.98
N GLY A 93 -4.39 6.59 7.11
CA GLY A 93 -3.83 7.93 6.89
C GLY A 93 -4.49 9.07 7.65
N LYS A 94 -4.24 9.17 8.96
CA LYS A 94 -4.25 10.47 9.67
C LYS A 94 -3.12 10.54 10.69
N GLY A 95 -1.89 10.59 10.18
CA GLY A 95 -0.68 10.68 11.00
C GLY A 95 0.38 11.62 10.43
N ILE A 96 0.03 12.59 9.58
CA ILE A 96 0.99 13.65 9.21
C ILE A 96 1.09 14.59 10.41
N LYS A 97 1.97 14.27 11.37
CA LYS A 97 2.44 15.27 12.33
C LYS A 97 3.16 16.33 11.51
N LYS A 98 2.53 17.50 11.35
CA LYS A 98 3.16 18.67 10.75
C LYS A 98 4.40 18.97 11.58
N VAL A 99 5.60 18.70 11.05
CA VAL A 99 6.85 19.07 11.71
C VAL A 99 6.90 20.59 11.74
N GLN A 100 6.57 21.16 12.90
CA GLN A 100 6.60 22.59 13.10
C GLN A 100 8.06 23.00 13.27
N HIS A 101 8.66 23.57 12.22
CA HIS A 101 10.01 24.13 12.33
C HIS A 101 9.97 25.28 13.33
N THR A 102 10.56 25.07 14.51
CA THR A 102 10.76 26.14 15.48
C THR A 102 11.75 27.13 14.88
N ARG A 103 11.32 28.37 14.66
CA ARG A 103 12.19 29.48 14.29
C ARG A 103 13.15 29.74 15.44
N VAL A 104 14.40 29.31 15.31
CA VAL A 104 15.47 29.72 16.24
C VAL A 104 15.84 31.15 15.88
N ASN A 105 15.58 32.09 16.78
CA ASN A 105 16.05 33.46 16.66
C ASN A 105 17.50 33.51 17.13
N ILE A 106 18.45 33.42 16.19
CA ILE A 106 19.87 33.58 16.48
C ILE A 106 20.11 35.08 16.61
N ASN A 107 20.06 35.59 17.84
CA ASN A 107 20.54 36.92 18.15
C ASN A 107 22.06 36.88 18.10
N SER A 108 22.63 37.35 17.00
CA SER A 108 24.08 37.51 16.84
C SER A 108 24.55 38.62 17.78
N GLN A 109 24.87 38.26 19.02
CA GLN A 109 25.64 39.12 19.92
C GLN A 109 27.03 39.27 19.28
N LYS A 110 27.26 40.42 18.65
CA LYS A 110 28.52 40.73 18.00
C LYS A 110 29.55 41.00 19.10
N PHE A 111 30.54 40.11 19.22
CA PHE A 111 31.63 40.22 20.19
C PHE A 111 32.61 41.32 19.75
N ASP A 112 32.15 42.57 19.78
CA ASP A 112 32.97 43.72 19.37
C ASP A 112 33.91 44.21 20.49
N ASN A 113 33.78 43.68 21.72
CA ASN A 113 34.59 44.07 22.88
C ASN A 113 35.25 42.86 23.56
N ALA A 114 36.03 42.09 22.82
CA ALA A 114 36.95 41.14 23.44
C ALA A 114 38.24 41.88 23.81
N GLU A 115 38.35 42.29 25.08
CA GLU A 115 39.61 42.78 25.61
C GLU A 115 40.56 41.59 25.77
N ILE A 116 41.70 41.66 25.07
CA ILE A 116 42.76 40.66 25.20
C ILE A 116 43.48 40.97 26.51
N ILE A 117 43.27 40.10 27.49
CA ILE A 117 43.99 40.15 28.76
C ILE A 117 45.31 39.39 28.51
N ASP A 118 46.42 40.12 28.53
CA ASP A 118 47.77 39.55 28.55
C ASP A 118 48.04 38.78 29.86
#